data_AF-A0A2S5K852-F1
#
_entry.id   AF-A0A2S5K852-F1
#
_cell.length_a   1.000
_cell.length_b   1.000
_cell.length_c   1.000
_cell.angle_alpha   90.00
_cell.angle_beta   90.00
_cell.angle_gamma   90.00
#
_symmetry.space_group_name_H-M   'P 1'
#
loop_
_entity.id
_entity.type
_entity.pdbx_description
1 polymer ?
#
loop_
_entity_poly.entity_id
_entity_poly.type
_entity_poly.pdbx_seq_one_letter_code
_entity_poly.pdbx_strand_id
1 'polypeptide(L)'
;MFAASVPCTKEVMPLYHEIIDTVNLNGVRCHIIYNSVAPSVSVIVAEVSEMQHRVLAVLELERVNGINTLLRIKSFSTASEQKLAGTIVIEPCGLAAALYKALTIKKHITLTGL
;
A
#
# COMPACT_ATOMS: atom_id res chain seq x y z
N MET A 1 -21.90 -40.33 10.28
CA MET A 1 -20.63 -39.67 9.90
C MET A 1 -20.95 -38.26 9.48
N PHE A 2 -20.58 -37.28 10.29
CA PHE A 2 -20.74 -35.87 9.94
C PHE A 2 -19.39 -35.37 9.44
N ALA A 3 -19.28 -35.08 8.15
CA ALA A 3 -18.26 -34.17 7.63
C ALA A 3 -19.02 -32.92 7.18
N ALA A 4 -19.30 -32.03 8.13
CA ALA A 4 -19.73 -30.69 7.80
C ALA A 4 -18.57 -30.02 7.07
N SER A 5 -18.71 -29.81 5.77
CA SER A 5 -17.81 -28.97 4.99
C SER A 5 -17.85 -27.58 5.62
N VAL A 6 -16.75 -27.20 6.26
CA VAL A 6 -16.54 -25.84 6.74
C VAL A 6 -16.60 -24.96 5.49
N PRO A 7 -17.52 -23.99 5.40
CA PRO A 7 -17.47 -23.05 4.30
C PRO A 7 -16.14 -22.31 4.45
N CYS A 8 -15.25 -22.44 3.48
CA CYS A 8 -14.11 -21.55 3.32
C CYS A 8 -14.69 -20.14 3.18
N THR A 9 -14.82 -19.44 4.29
CA THR A 9 -14.99 -18.00 4.31
C THR A 9 -13.73 -17.46 3.64
N LYS A 10 -13.80 -17.24 2.32
CA LYS A 10 -13.08 -16.12 1.72
C LYS A 10 -13.51 -14.93 2.57
N GLU A 11 -12.68 -14.58 3.54
CA GLU A 11 -12.79 -13.29 4.22
C GLU A 11 -12.73 -12.28 3.08
N VAL A 12 -13.91 -11.83 2.66
CA VAL A 12 -14.05 -10.69 1.80
C VAL A 12 -13.54 -9.54 2.64
N MET A 13 -12.22 -9.27 2.55
CA MET A 13 -11.59 -8.10 3.14
C MET A 13 -12.51 -6.93 2.79
N PRO A 14 -13.05 -6.24 3.79
CA PRO A 14 -14.00 -5.18 3.51
C PRO A 14 -13.31 -4.12 2.65
N LEU A 15 -14.10 -3.56 1.73
CA LEU A 15 -13.81 -2.66 0.61
C LEU A 15 -13.10 -1.32 0.95
N TYR A 16 -12.24 -1.30 1.98
CA TYR A 16 -11.58 -0.11 2.49
C TYR A 16 -10.22 0.19 1.84
N HIS A 17 -9.77 -0.70 0.96
CA HIS A 17 -8.53 -0.58 0.23
C HIS A 17 -8.84 -0.07 -1.18
N GLU A 18 -8.41 1.15 -1.48
CA GLU A 18 -8.60 1.77 -2.79
C GLU A 18 -7.25 1.84 -3.51
N ILE A 19 -7.18 1.36 -4.74
CA ILE A 19 -6.03 1.63 -5.61
C ILE A 19 -6.12 3.08 -6.05
N ILE A 20 -5.25 3.93 -5.52
CA ILE A 20 -5.24 5.37 -5.79
C ILE A 20 -4.31 5.75 -6.95
N ASP A 21 -3.33 4.90 -7.25
CA ASP A 21 -2.46 5.08 -8.39
C ASP A 21 -1.85 3.76 -8.87
N THR A 22 -1.38 3.75 -10.12
CA THR A 22 -0.58 2.65 -10.68
C THR A 22 0.66 3.23 -11.32
N VAL A 23 1.82 2.88 -10.77
CA VAL A 23 3.12 3.45 -11.14
C VAL A 23 4.04 2.38 -11.69
N ASN A 24 5.00 2.78 -12.52
CA ASN A 24 6.09 1.90 -12.95
C ASN A 24 7.36 2.32 -12.21
N LEU A 25 7.85 1.45 -11.31
CA LEU A 25 9.06 1.65 -10.53
C LEU A 25 10.14 0.69 -11.03
N ASN A 26 11.18 1.23 -11.68
CA ASN A 26 12.29 0.45 -12.24
C ASN A 26 11.84 -0.73 -13.14
N GLY A 27 10.82 -0.52 -13.98
CA GLY A 27 10.28 -1.54 -14.89
C GLY A 27 9.19 -2.42 -14.27
N VAL A 28 8.90 -2.25 -12.98
CA VAL A 28 7.90 -3.00 -12.23
C VAL A 28 6.62 -2.20 -12.13
N ARG A 29 5.51 -2.77 -12.60
CA ARG A 29 4.19 -2.19 -12.40
C ARG A 29 3.76 -2.41 -10.95
N CYS A 30 3.43 -1.32 -10.25
CA CYS A 30 3.01 -1.34 -8.87
C CYS A 30 1.67 -0.63 -8.70
N HIS A 31 0.83 -1.15 -7.79
CA HIS A 31 -0.37 -0.49 -7.32
C HIS A 31 -0.09 0.22 -6.00
N ILE A 32 -0.61 1.44 -5.88
CA ILE A 32 -0.60 2.20 -4.64
C ILE A 32 -1.98 2.10 -4.03
N ILE A 33 -2.06 1.51 -2.84
CA ILE A 33 -3.31 1.21 -2.15
C ILE A 33 -3.43 2.08 -0.92
N TYR A 34 -4.52 2.81 -0.79
CA TYR A 34 -4.87 3.60 0.39
C TYR A 34 -5.93 2.88 1.23
N ASN A 35 -5.68 2.78 2.53
CA ASN A 35 -6.68 2.37 3.52
C ASN A 35 -7.19 3.61 4.24
N SER A 36 -8.47 3.92 4.07
CA SER A 36 -9.09 5.09 4.70
C SER A 36 -9.52 4.85 6.14
N VAL A 37 -9.76 3.61 6.57
CA VAL A 37 -10.22 3.31 7.94
C VAL A 37 -9.06 3.40 8.93
N ALA A 38 -7.98 2.70 8.62
CA ALA A 38 -6.69 2.77 9.29
C ALA A 38 -5.71 3.47 8.34
N PRO A 39 -5.56 4.80 8.43
CA PRO A 39 -4.84 5.61 7.45
C PRO A 39 -3.45 5.04 7.17
N SER A 40 -3.32 4.41 6.02
CA SER A 40 -2.07 3.82 5.57
C SER A 40 -2.07 3.76 4.06
N VAL A 41 -0.88 3.84 3.47
CA VAL A 41 -0.69 3.62 2.05
C VAL A 41 0.40 2.62 1.82
N SER A 42 0.12 1.65 0.96
CA SER A 42 1.04 0.58 0.62
C SER A 42 1.34 0.60 -0.88
N VAL A 43 2.59 0.30 -1.24
CA VAL A 43 2.96 -0.02 -2.62
C VAL A 43 3.01 -1.53 -2.74
N ILE A 44 2.27 -2.10 -3.67
CA ILE A 44 2.28 -3.53 -3.96
C ILE A 44 2.63 -3.78 -5.43
N VAL A 45 3.28 -4.91 -5.73
CA VAL A 45 3.51 -5.32 -7.11
C VAL A 45 2.19 -5.74 -7.75
N ALA A 46 1.94 -5.31 -8.99
CA ALA A 46 0.73 -5.58 -9.75
C ALA A 46 0.76 -6.94 -10.49
N GLU A 47 1.53 -7.92 -10.01
CA GLU A 47 1.72 -9.20 -10.73
C GLU A 47 0.39 -9.93 -10.96
N VAL A 48 0.28 -10.57 -12.13
CA VAL A 48 -0.95 -11.11 -12.75
C VAL A 48 -1.49 -12.36 -12.02
N SER A 49 -0.81 -12.85 -11.00
CA SER A 49 -1.24 -14.02 -10.21
C SER A 49 -1.86 -13.56 -8.89
N GLU A 50 -3.19 -13.69 -8.79
CA GLU A 50 -4.06 -13.23 -7.70
C GLU A 50 -3.68 -13.75 -6.29
N MET A 51 -2.69 -14.63 -6.17
CA MET A 51 -2.39 -15.38 -4.95
C MET A 51 -1.21 -14.83 -4.13
N GLN A 52 -0.38 -13.91 -4.65
CA GLN A 52 0.78 -13.37 -3.93
C GLN A 52 1.02 -11.89 -4.25
N HIS A 53 0.22 -11.00 -3.66
CA HIS A 53 0.52 -9.57 -3.69
C HIS A 53 1.75 -9.28 -2.84
N ARG A 54 2.84 -8.87 -3.49
CA ARG A 54 4.11 -8.54 -2.83
C ARG A 54 4.11 -7.07 -2.40
N VAL A 55 4.09 -6.81 -1.09
CA VAL A 55 4.15 -5.45 -0.53
C VAL A 55 5.61 -4.96 -0.53
N LEU A 56 5.85 -3.80 -1.13
CA LEU A 56 7.17 -3.17 -1.26
C LEU A 56 7.44 -2.12 -0.18
N ALA A 57 6.42 -1.34 0.15
CA ALA A 57 6.51 -0.33 1.21
C ALA A 57 5.13 -0.10 1.82
N VAL A 58 5.13 0.31 3.09
CA VAL A 58 3.95 0.75 3.82
C VAL A 58 4.28 2.04 4.55
N LEU A 59 3.43 3.04 4.36
CA LEU A 59 3.44 4.30 5.07
C LEU A 59 2.21 4.34 6.00
N GLU A 60 2.45 4.28 7.30
CA GLU A 60 1.40 4.42 8.30
C GLU A 60 1.20 5.90 8.65
N LEU A 61 -0.06 6.29 8.77
CA LEU A 61 -0.48 7.66 8.97
C LEU A 61 -1.40 7.77 10.18
N GLU A 62 -1.36 8.92 10.85
CA GLU A 62 -2.33 9.29 11.89
C GLU A 62 -3.12 10.54 11.47
N ARG A 63 -4.38 10.63 11.86
CA ARG A 63 -5.21 11.82 11.59
C ARG A 63 -4.84 12.94 12.56
N VAL A 64 -4.68 14.14 12.05
CA VAL A 64 -4.43 15.32 12.89
C VAL A 64 -5.74 16.06 13.17
N ASN A 65 -6.11 16.19 14.44
CA ASN A 65 -7.18 17.07 14.95
C ASN A 65 -8.50 17.06 14.16
N GLY A 66 -8.94 15.89 13.68
CA GLY A 66 -10.20 15.76 12.92
C GLY A 66 -10.19 16.35 11.51
N ILE A 67 -9.04 16.81 11.01
CA ILE A 67 -8.89 17.28 9.63
C ILE A 67 -8.60 16.07 8.74
N ASN A 68 -9.59 15.63 7.98
CA ASN A 68 -9.48 14.42 7.15
C ASN A 68 -8.41 14.51 6.05
N THR A 69 -8.08 15.73 5.61
CA THR A 69 -7.08 16.00 4.56
C THR A 69 -5.68 16.23 5.12
N LEU A 70 -5.50 16.23 6.45
CA LEU A 70 -4.21 16.43 7.10
C LEU A 70 -3.83 15.17 7.88
N LEU A 71 -2.88 14.42 7.34
CA LEU A 71 -2.37 13.21 7.97
C LEU A 71 -0.93 13.43 8.40
N ARG A 72 -0.55 12.86 9.55
CA ARG A 72 0.83 12.87 10.01
C ARG A 72 1.48 11.51 9.76
N ILE A 73 2.72 11.51 9.32
CA ILE A 73 3.49 10.29 9.14
C ILE A 73 3.82 9.71 10.51
N LYS A 74 3.43 8.45 10.73
CA LYS A 74 3.71 7.70 11.96
C LYS A 74 4.91 6.79 11.78
N SER A 75 4.93 6.03 10.69
CA SER A 75 6.02 5.13 10.37
C SER A 75 6.12 4.92 8.87
N PHE A 76 7.34 4.65 8.41
CA PHE A 76 7.60 4.22 7.05
C PHE A 76 8.41 2.93 7.12
N SER A 77 7.88 1.88 6.50
CA SER A 77 8.56 0.60 6.41
C SER A 77 8.70 0.20 4.95
N THR A 78 9.89 -0.25 4.60
CA THR A 78 10.15 -0.89 3.31
C THR A 78 10.39 -2.36 3.53
N ALA A 79 9.98 -3.16 2.57
CA ALA A 79 10.48 -4.50 2.40
C ALA A 79 11.98 -4.45 2.09
N SER A 80 12.80 -4.33 3.13
CA SER A 80 14.26 -4.36 3.07
C SER A 80 14.69 -5.55 2.20
N GLU A 81 15.48 -5.29 1.15
CA GLU A 81 16.15 -6.31 0.33
C GLU A 81 15.24 -7.22 -0.51
N GLN A 82 14.03 -6.80 -0.88
CA GLN A 82 13.19 -7.61 -1.76
C GLN A 82 13.64 -7.45 -3.22
N LYS A 83 14.69 -8.19 -3.62
CA LYS A 83 15.01 -8.48 -5.03
C LYS A 83 13.72 -8.97 -5.69
N LEU A 84 13.14 -8.14 -6.56
CA LEU A 84 12.16 -8.64 -7.52
C LEU A 84 12.91 -9.56 -8.48
N ALA A 85 12.34 -10.75 -8.70
CA ALA A 85 12.88 -11.87 -9.47
C ALA A 85 14.04 -11.47 -10.41
N GLY A 86 15.28 -11.59 -9.92
CA GLY A 86 16.49 -11.38 -10.72
C GLY A 86 17.37 -10.21 -10.30
N THR A 87 16.98 -8.95 -10.55
CA THR A 87 17.98 -7.85 -10.51
C THR A 87 17.39 -6.45 -10.30
N ILE A 88 16.09 -6.33 -10.01
CA ILE A 88 15.47 -5.00 -9.86
C ILE A 88 15.44 -4.62 -8.39
N VAL A 89 16.29 -3.66 -8.03
CA VAL A 89 16.27 -2.99 -6.73
C VAL A 89 15.42 -1.73 -6.88
N ILE A 90 14.38 -1.59 -6.06
CA ILE A 90 13.61 -0.35 -5.97
C ILE A 90 14.09 0.37 -4.71
N GLU A 91 14.63 1.57 -4.89
CA GLU A 91 15.16 2.34 -3.77
C GLU A 91 14.03 2.80 -2.83
N PRO A 92 14.26 2.79 -1.50
CA PRO A 92 13.32 3.32 -0.51
C PRO A 92 12.84 4.75 -0.83
N CYS A 93 13.73 5.60 -1.33
CA CYS A 93 13.41 6.97 -1.74
C CYS A 93 12.40 7.02 -2.88
N GLY A 94 12.51 6.12 -3.87
CA GLY A 94 11.56 6.01 -4.98
C GLY A 94 10.16 5.58 -4.50
N LEU A 95 10.11 4.63 -3.56
CA LEU A 95 8.87 4.17 -2.92
C LEU A 95 8.20 5.30 -2.12
N ALA A 96 8.98 6.00 -1.28
CA ALA A 96 8.49 7.13 -0.50
C ALA A 96 7.95 8.26 -1.40
N ALA A 97 8.66 8.60 -2.48
CA ALA A 97 8.23 9.62 -3.43
C ALA A 97 6.93 9.22 -4.15
N ALA A 98 6.78 7.95 -4.53
CA ALA A 98 5.56 7.43 -5.16
C ALA A 98 4.36 7.53 -4.21
N LEU A 99 4.53 7.11 -2.95
CA LEU A 99 3.51 7.21 -1.90
C LEU A 99 3.09 8.65 -1.63
N TYR A 100 4.07 9.55 -1.47
CA TYR A 100 3.83 10.97 -1.25
C TYR A 100 3.06 11.60 -2.41
N LYS A 101 3.47 11.34 -3.65
CA LYS A 101 2.78 11.86 -4.86
C LYS A 101 1.36 11.33 -4.96
N ALA A 102 1.14 10.05 -4.71
CA ALA A 102 -0.19 9.47 -4.77
C ALA A 102 -1.12 10.10 -3.72
N LEU A 103 -0.65 10.28 -2.48
CA LEU A 103 -1.43 10.92 -1.43
C LEU A 103 -1.75 12.39 -1.72
N THR A 104 -0.75 13.16 -2.11
CA THR A 104 -0.90 14.61 -2.35
C THR A 104 -1.69 14.91 -3.63
N ILE A 105 -1.42 14.19 -4.72
CA ILE A 105 -2.00 14.49 -6.04
C ILE A 105 -3.33 13.77 -6.23
N LYS A 106 -3.43 12.49 -5.87
CA LYS A 106 -4.64 11.68 -6.13
C LYS A 106 -5.68 11.79 -5.03
N LYS A 107 -5.24 12.03 -3.79
CA LYS A 107 -6.13 12.15 -2.62
C LYS A 107 -6.21 13.54 -2.02
N HIS A 108 -5.42 14.51 -2.50
CA HIS A 108 -5.36 15.86 -1.92
C HIS A 108 -5.08 15.85 -0.41
N ILE A 109 -4.35 14.84 0.06
CA ILE A 109 -3.94 14.71 1.46
C ILE A 109 -2.63 15.46 1.64
N THR A 110 -2.60 16.37 2.60
CA THR A 110 -1.40 17.02 3.08
C THR A 110 -0.76 16.14 4.15
N LEU A 111 0.53 15.86 3.98
CA LEU A 111 1.32 15.08 4.93
C LEU A 111 2.12 16.01 5.84
N THR A 112 2.15 15.70 7.14
CA THR A 112 2.91 16.43 8.15
C THR A 112 3.79 15.49 8.96
N GLY A 113 4.89 16.02 9.51
CA GLY A 113 5.80 15.27 10.38
C GLY A 113 6.92 14.52 9.65
N LEU A 114 8.11 14.68 10.21
CA LEU A 114 9.26 13.78 10.22
C LEU A 114 9.80 13.78 11.66
#